data_AF-A0A7C8JU99-F1
#
_entry.id   AF-A0A7C8JU99-F1
#
_cell.length_a   1.000
_cell.length_b   1.000
_cell.length_c   1.000
_cell.angle_alpha   90.00
_cell.angle_beta   90.00
_cell.angle_gamma   90.00
#
_symmetry.space_group_name_H-M   'P 1'
#
loop_
_entity.id
_entity.type
_entity.pdbx_description
1 polymer ?
#
loop_
_entity_poly.entity_id
_entity_poly.type
_entity_poly.pdbx_seq_one_letter_code
_entity_poly.pdbx_strand_id
1 'polypeptide(L)'
;MGTKNQNTSEGGFELQSQDRSSISKNTPPSPPPVADDANFFVRNARKVYHPIGFRKGYNFSFWFICCGAMLGFCAARAMFLDIEGVFFESTLLAEKYWYSNFSLYRIGITIHLACVIPAGILVFFQFMPIIRYKSPYLHRINGYLIILLILIGNAGALMIARRAFGGGVETQAVVYILATMTTTSLLLGYFNIKKLQIEQHRKWMIRAWAYLGVIITMRFVMLIAATIINQMGSYWMGVTCGELEFGFIDGNNTLAAETAFRARYPDCIDPKGMILSDKNIAIQGLTDGRVEEAGVGYKLGFGMAAWVCLVLHAVLAEVYLALTSRETERLRMVSYEKQKARGWANPGREGLTADRIDGVPWGPRQKE
;
A
#
# COMPACT_ATOMS: atom_id res chain seq x y z
N MET A 1 -46.10 77.54 27.52
CA MET A 1 -46.13 76.49 28.57
C MET A 1 -44.96 75.56 28.32
N GLY A 2 -43.93 75.38 29.14
CA GLY A 2 -43.40 76.05 30.31
C GLY A 2 -41.98 75.48 30.53
N THR A 3 -41.01 76.36 30.84
CA THR A 3 -39.99 76.23 31.92
C THR A 3 -39.59 74.83 32.37
N LYS A 4 -38.32 74.43 32.59
CA LYS A 4 -37.11 75.09 33.11
C LYS A 4 -36.01 73.99 33.10
N ASN A 5 -34.79 74.25 32.63
CA ASN A 5 -33.55 74.46 33.41
C ASN A 5 -32.75 73.21 33.90
N GLN A 6 -31.42 73.38 33.77
CA GLN A 6 -30.29 72.87 34.58
C GLN A 6 -29.50 71.62 34.12
N ASN A 7 -28.37 71.91 33.48
CA ASN A 7 -26.96 71.71 33.92
C ASN A 7 -26.46 70.38 34.51
N THR A 8 -25.38 69.91 33.85
CA THR A 8 -24.10 69.37 34.35
C THR A 8 -24.06 68.04 35.12
N SER A 9 -23.30 67.06 34.61
CA SER A 9 -21.95 66.72 35.08
C SER A 9 -21.36 65.48 34.39
N GLU A 10 -20.03 65.42 34.38
CA GLU A 10 -19.17 64.34 33.87
C GLU A 10 -19.41 62.99 34.55
N GLY A 11 -19.18 61.90 33.81
CA GLY A 11 -19.16 60.54 34.34
C GLY A 11 -18.19 59.66 33.56
N GLY A 12 -17.00 59.42 34.13
CA GLY A 12 -16.00 58.51 33.60
C GLY A 12 -16.50 57.07 33.54
N PHE A 13 -16.03 56.33 32.54
CA PHE A 13 -16.32 54.91 32.40
C PHE A 13 -15.09 54.11 32.86
N GLU A 14 -15.21 53.49 34.03
CA GLU A 14 -14.21 52.61 34.63
C GLU A 14 -13.93 51.39 33.76
N LEU A 15 -12.64 51.12 33.55
CA LEU A 15 -12.12 49.83 33.08
C LEU A 15 -12.29 48.78 34.19
N GLN A 16 -13.32 47.95 34.11
CA GLN A 16 -13.38 46.72 34.90
C GLN A 16 -12.45 45.66 34.29
N SER A 17 -11.37 45.38 35.02
CA SER A 17 -10.49 44.24 34.82
C SER A 17 -11.26 42.94 35.06
N GLN A 18 -11.68 42.25 33.99
CA GLN A 18 -12.13 40.86 34.10
C GLN A 18 -10.92 39.90 34.08
N ASP A 19 -10.88 39.13 35.16
CA ASP A 19 -9.91 38.10 35.52
C ASP A 19 -9.53 37.16 34.38
N ARG A 20 -8.22 36.99 34.20
CA ARG A 20 -7.59 36.08 33.25
C ARG A 20 -7.40 34.68 33.87
N SER A 21 -8.47 34.07 34.40
CA SER A 21 -8.37 32.79 35.13
C SER A 21 -9.53 31.82 34.90
N SER A 22 -9.87 31.49 33.65
CA SER A 22 -10.63 30.26 33.37
C SER A 22 -10.39 29.70 31.96
N ILE A 23 -9.18 29.21 31.71
CA ILE A 23 -8.98 28.23 30.63
C ILE A 23 -9.55 26.89 31.14
N SER A 24 -10.88 26.75 31.04
CA SER A 24 -11.55 25.47 31.18
C SER A 24 -11.00 24.52 30.12
N LYS A 25 -10.41 23.40 30.56
CA LYS A 25 -10.16 22.23 29.71
C LYS A 25 -11.52 21.64 29.32
N ASN A 26 -12.13 22.22 28.29
CA ASN A 26 -13.38 21.72 27.71
C ASN A 26 -13.11 20.41 26.98
N THR A 27 -13.09 19.32 27.74
CA THR A 27 -13.25 17.96 27.23
C THR A 27 -14.62 17.88 26.54
N PRO A 28 -14.75 17.35 25.32
CA PRO A 28 -16.04 17.22 24.67
C PRO A 28 -17.02 16.44 25.57
N PRO A 29 -18.32 16.80 25.63
CA PRO A 29 -19.29 16.01 26.36
C PRO A 29 -19.27 14.58 25.83
N SER A 30 -19.21 13.62 26.75
CA SER A 30 -19.33 12.20 26.43
C SER A 30 -20.67 11.97 25.72
N PRO A 31 -20.69 11.27 24.57
CA PRO A 31 -21.95 10.93 23.93
C PRO A 31 -22.85 10.14 24.90
N PRO A 32 -24.19 10.24 24.75
CA PRO A 32 -25.12 9.55 25.64
C PRO A 32 -24.79 8.05 25.69
N PRO A 33 -24.88 7.42 26.88
CA PRO A 33 -24.66 5.99 27.01
C PRO A 33 -25.71 5.28 26.16
N VAL A 34 -25.26 4.63 25.09
CA VAL A 34 -26.11 3.69 24.34
C VAL A 34 -26.46 2.57 25.31
N ALA A 35 -27.75 2.33 25.56
CA ALA A 35 -28.22 1.24 26.40
C ALA A 35 -27.54 -0.06 25.96
N ASP A 36 -26.75 -0.65 26.86
CA ASP A 36 -25.73 -1.63 26.53
C ASP A 36 -26.24 -3.07 26.69
N ASP A 37 -27.34 -3.42 26.02
CA ASP A 37 -27.78 -4.81 25.89
C ASP A 37 -26.98 -5.52 24.79
N ALA A 38 -25.66 -5.54 24.96
CA ALA A 38 -24.77 -6.26 24.07
C ALA A 38 -24.87 -7.77 24.33
N ASN A 39 -25.25 -8.53 23.30
CA ASN A 39 -25.26 -9.99 23.38
C ASN A 39 -23.87 -10.54 23.78
N PHE A 40 -23.84 -11.79 24.28
CA PHE A 40 -22.62 -12.43 24.78
C PHE A 40 -21.45 -12.37 23.79
N PHE A 41 -21.73 -12.53 22.49
CA PHE A 41 -20.75 -12.42 21.42
C PHE A 41 -20.11 -11.03 21.35
N VAL A 42 -20.92 -9.97 21.30
CA VAL A 42 -20.45 -8.58 21.26
C VAL A 42 -19.67 -8.24 22.53
N ARG A 43 -20.12 -8.71 23.70
CA ARG A 43 -19.43 -8.48 24.98
C ARG A 43 -18.04 -9.12 25.00
N ASN A 44 -17.88 -10.34 24.47
CA ASN A 44 -16.59 -10.99 24.37
C ASN A 44 -15.70 -10.37 23.29
N ALA A 45 -16.27 -10.02 22.13
CA ALA A 45 -15.53 -9.32 21.08
C ALA A 45 -14.93 -8.00 21.58
N ARG A 46 -15.69 -7.22 22.38
CA ARG A 46 -15.21 -5.97 23.00
C ARG A 46 -13.98 -6.17 23.87
N LYS A 47 -13.86 -7.30 24.58
CA LYS A 47 -12.66 -7.63 25.39
C LYS A 47 -11.41 -7.79 24.53
N VAL A 48 -11.55 -8.15 23.25
CA VAL A 48 -10.43 -8.31 22.30
C VAL A 48 -10.07 -6.97 21.66
N TYR A 49 -11.05 -6.21 21.16
CA TYR A 49 -10.76 -5.03 20.34
C TYR A 49 -10.67 -3.70 21.11
N HIS A 50 -11.25 -3.57 22.31
CA HIS A 50 -11.08 -2.36 23.14
C HIS A 50 -9.63 -2.16 23.63
N PRO A 51 -8.90 -3.18 24.12
CA PRO A 51 -7.53 -3.01 24.59
C PRO A 51 -6.57 -2.49 23.52
N ILE A 52 -6.78 -2.83 22.26
CA ILE A 52 -5.98 -2.36 21.12
C ILE A 52 -6.50 -1.03 20.52
N GLY A 53 -7.49 -0.41 21.16
CA GLY A 53 -7.93 0.97 20.89
C GLY A 53 -9.05 1.12 19.86
N PHE A 54 -9.65 0.02 19.38
CA PHE A 54 -10.85 0.11 18.54
C PHE A 54 -12.09 0.36 19.41
N ARG A 55 -12.99 1.25 18.96
CA ARG A 55 -14.28 1.50 19.62
C ARG A 55 -15.45 0.75 18.96
N LYS A 56 -15.30 0.39 17.68
CA LYS A 56 -16.36 -0.22 16.87
C LYS A 56 -15.83 -1.51 16.26
N GLY A 57 -16.60 -2.59 16.36
CA GLY A 57 -16.22 -3.92 15.86
C GLY A 57 -15.88 -3.93 14.37
N TYR A 58 -16.66 -3.24 13.52
CA TYR A 58 -16.40 -3.22 12.08
C TYR A 58 -15.04 -2.59 11.72
N ASN A 59 -14.56 -1.59 12.47
CA ASN A 59 -13.23 -1.02 12.25
C ASN A 59 -12.12 -2.03 12.61
N PHE A 60 -12.35 -2.81 13.67
CA PHE A 60 -11.45 -3.88 14.05
C PHE A 60 -11.44 -4.99 12.99
N SER A 61 -12.60 -5.47 12.54
CA SER A 61 -12.70 -6.49 11.49
C SER A 61 -12.01 -6.04 10.20
N PHE A 62 -12.24 -4.79 9.77
CA PHE A 62 -11.58 -4.24 8.59
C PHE A 62 -10.06 -4.17 8.76
N TRP A 63 -9.56 -3.68 9.89
CA TRP A 63 -8.13 -3.67 10.19
C TRP A 63 -7.54 -5.09 10.25
N PHE A 64 -8.22 -6.03 10.90
CA PHE A 64 -7.77 -7.41 11.02
C PHE A 64 -7.67 -8.09 9.66
N ILE A 65 -8.69 -7.92 8.80
CA ILE A 65 -8.68 -8.48 7.44
C ILE A 65 -7.55 -7.84 6.63
N CYS A 66 -7.49 -6.51 6.53
CA CYS A 66 -6.53 -5.86 5.64
C CYS A 66 -5.08 -5.90 6.18
N CYS A 67 -4.86 -5.44 7.41
CA CYS A 67 -3.53 -5.39 8.01
C CYS A 67 -3.07 -6.77 8.48
N GLY A 68 -3.97 -7.64 8.95
CA GLY A 68 -3.64 -9.01 9.29
C GLY A 68 -3.31 -9.86 8.07
N ALA A 69 -4.02 -9.69 6.94
CA ALA A 69 -3.62 -10.33 5.68
C ALA A 69 -2.25 -9.85 5.20
N MET A 70 -1.95 -8.55 5.32
CA MET A 70 -0.62 -8.02 5.00
C MET A 70 0.47 -8.60 5.91
N LEU A 71 0.23 -8.66 7.22
CA LEU A 71 1.14 -9.29 8.18
C LEU A 71 1.38 -10.76 7.83
N GLY A 72 0.31 -11.53 7.61
CA GLY A 72 0.39 -12.95 7.27
C GLY A 72 1.11 -13.19 5.95
N PHE A 73 0.83 -12.38 4.93
CA PHE A 73 1.51 -12.46 3.64
C PHE A 73 3.01 -12.16 3.78
N CYS A 74 3.39 -11.06 4.43
CA CYS A 74 4.80 -10.72 4.60
C CYS A 74 5.54 -11.71 5.50
N ALA A 75 4.91 -12.21 6.56
CA ALA A 75 5.50 -13.24 7.41
C ALA A 75 5.75 -14.55 6.64
N ALA A 76 4.77 -15.00 5.84
CA ALA A 76 4.93 -16.18 5.00
C ALA A 76 6.00 -16.00 3.90
N ARG A 77 6.23 -14.76 3.45
CA ARG A 77 7.24 -14.43 2.44
C ARG A 77 8.59 -14.04 3.04
N ALA A 78 8.75 -13.98 4.36
CA ALA A 78 10.01 -13.63 5.00
C ALA A 78 11.15 -14.61 4.64
N MET A 79 10.82 -15.87 4.39
CA MET A 79 11.79 -16.88 3.93
C MET A 79 12.43 -16.52 2.58
N PHE A 80 11.79 -15.68 1.76
CA PHE A 80 12.36 -15.22 0.48
C PHE A 80 13.47 -14.17 0.63
N LEU A 81 13.79 -13.74 1.86
CA LEU A 81 15.00 -12.96 2.11
C LEU A 81 16.28 -13.78 1.90
N ASP A 82 16.20 -15.11 1.99
CA ASP A 82 17.23 -16.01 1.50
C ASP A 82 17.13 -16.11 -0.04
N ILE A 83 17.84 -15.20 -0.71
CA ILE A 83 17.78 -15.05 -2.17
C ILE A 83 18.35 -16.29 -2.88
N GLU A 84 19.50 -16.79 -2.43
CA GLU A 84 20.21 -17.89 -3.10
C GLU A 84 19.62 -19.26 -2.79
N GLY A 85 19.08 -19.46 -1.58
CA GLY A 85 18.38 -20.69 -1.21
C GLY A 85 16.90 -20.61 -1.56
N VAL A 86 16.07 -20.31 -0.57
CA VAL A 86 14.61 -20.50 -0.66
C VAL A 86 13.97 -19.76 -1.83
N PHE A 87 14.39 -18.53 -2.14
CA PHE A 87 13.77 -17.74 -3.21
C PHE A 87 14.06 -18.32 -4.60
N PHE A 88 15.32 -18.63 -4.93
CA PHE A 88 15.67 -19.22 -6.23
C PHE A 88 15.09 -20.62 -6.45
N GLU A 89 14.86 -21.38 -5.37
CA GLU A 89 14.16 -22.67 -5.45
C GLU A 89 12.63 -22.53 -5.63
N SER A 90 12.06 -21.37 -5.28
CA SER A 90 10.61 -21.13 -5.32
C SER A 90 10.14 -20.20 -6.44
N THR A 91 11.07 -19.58 -7.19
CA THR A 91 10.76 -18.59 -8.24
C THR A 91 10.61 -19.26 -9.60
N LEU A 92 10.09 -18.52 -10.58
CA LEU A 92 9.97 -19.02 -11.94
C LEU A 92 11.35 -19.18 -12.58
N LEU A 93 11.52 -20.20 -13.42
CA LEU A 93 12.79 -20.47 -14.12
C LEU A 93 13.41 -19.22 -14.77
N ALA A 94 12.57 -18.43 -15.44
CA ALA A 94 13.01 -17.19 -16.08
C ALA A 94 13.50 -16.14 -15.09
N GLU A 95 12.82 -15.99 -13.96
CA GLU A 95 13.26 -15.06 -12.91
C GLU A 95 14.60 -15.53 -12.32
N LYS A 96 14.75 -16.84 -12.04
CA LYS A 96 16.01 -17.44 -11.59
C LYS A 96 17.13 -17.12 -12.58
N TYR A 97 16.94 -17.35 -13.87
CA TYR A 97 17.93 -17.05 -14.93
C TYR A 97 18.39 -15.58 -14.91
N TRP A 98 17.46 -14.63 -14.89
CA TRP A 98 17.83 -13.21 -14.93
C TRP A 98 18.43 -12.73 -13.61
N TYR A 99 17.96 -13.24 -12.48
CA TYR A 99 18.41 -12.81 -11.16
C TYR A 99 19.71 -13.49 -10.71
N SER A 100 20.05 -14.66 -11.26
CA SER A 100 21.33 -15.32 -11.00
C SER A 100 22.45 -14.73 -11.86
N ASN A 101 22.17 -14.45 -13.14
CA ASN A 101 23.21 -14.09 -14.11
C ASN A 101 23.50 -12.59 -14.19
N PHE A 102 22.57 -11.72 -13.77
CA PHE A 102 22.73 -10.27 -13.92
C PHE A 102 22.59 -9.56 -12.57
N SER A 103 23.68 -8.92 -12.14
CA SER A 103 23.79 -8.24 -10.85
C SER A 103 22.73 -7.16 -10.65
N LEU A 104 22.36 -6.42 -11.71
CA LEU A 104 21.31 -5.39 -11.65
C LEU A 104 20.00 -5.97 -11.11
N TYR A 105 19.52 -7.07 -11.68
CA TYR A 105 18.24 -7.65 -11.28
C TYR A 105 18.34 -8.34 -9.92
N ARG A 106 19.49 -8.96 -9.63
CA ARG A 106 19.78 -9.55 -8.32
C ARG A 106 19.72 -8.52 -7.20
N ILE A 107 20.37 -7.36 -7.40
CA ILE A 107 20.34 -6.24 -6.46
C ILE A 107 18.90 -5.72 -6.35
N GLY A 108 18.20 -5.56 -7.47
CA GLY A 108 16.82 -5.07 -7.52
C GLY A 108 15.86 -5.93 -6.69
N ILE A 109 15.87 -7.26 -6.87
CA ILE A 109 15.00 -8.17 -6.11
C ILE A 109 15.38 -8.22 -4.63
N THR A 110 16.68 -8.19 -4.31
CA THR A 110 17.17 -8.16 -2.93
C THR A 110 16.68 -6.92 -2.19
N ILE A 111 16.88 -5.73 -2.79
CA ILE A 111 16.42 -4.46 -2.24
C ILE A 111 14.90 -4.46 -2.10
N HIS A 112 14.18 -4.93 -3.13
CA HIS A 112 12.73 -4.99 -3.12
C HIS A 112 12.23 -5.80 -1.91
N LEU A 113 12.64 -7.06 -1.79
CA LEU A 113 12.19 -7.97 -0.73
C LEU A 113 12.64 -7.49 0.66
N ALA A 114 13.90 -7.09 0.81
CA ALA A 114 14.46 -6.59 2.07
C ALA A 114 13.74 -5.33 2.58
N CYS A 115 13.06 -4.59 1.72
CA CYS A 115 12.31 -3.41 2.10
C CYS A 115 10.81 -3.67 2.29
N VAL A 116 10.15 -4.33 1.33
CA VAL A 116 8.68 -4.46 1.34
C VAL A 116 8.18 -5.45 2.39
N ILE A 117 8.95 -6.51 2.67
CA ILE A 117 8.60 -7.50 3.71
C ILE A 117 8.55 -6.85 5.10
N PRO A 118 9.62 -6.21 5.60
CA PRO A 118 9.55 -5.54 6.90
C PRO A 118 8.55 -4.39 6.90
N ALA A 119 8.41 -3.61 5.82
CA ALA A 119 7.40 -2.55 5.76
C ALA A 119 5.97 -3.08 5.92
N GLY A 120 5.64 -4.21 5.29
CA GLY A 120 4.33 -4.85 5.41
C GLY A 120 4.08 -5.46 6.80
N ILE A 121 5.11 -5.92 7.51
CA ILE A 121 4.99 -6.31 8.93
C ILE A 121 4.76 -5.07 9.80
N LEU A 122 5.54 -4.01 9.61
CA LEU A 122 5.48 -2.79 10.41
C LEU A 122 4.15 -2.04 10.25
N VAL A 123 3.48 -2.18 9.11
CA VAL A 123 2.19 -1.51 8.87
C VAL A 123 1.08 -2.01 9.78
N PHE A 124 1.15 -3.27 10.20
CA PHE A 124 0.20 -3.85 11.15
C PHE A 124 0.11 -3.02 12.43
N PHE A 125 1.28 -2.65 12.96
CA PHE A 125 1.41 -1.76 14.11
C PHE A 125 1.07 -0.31 13.76
N GLN A 126 1.38 0.14 12.54
CA GLN A 126 1.12 1.51 12.11
C GLN A 126 -0.36 1.89 12.11
N PHE A 127 -1.24 0.95 11.75
CA PHE A 127 -2.69 1.14 11.75
C PHE A 127 -3.38 0.77 13.08
N MET A 128 -2.63 0.29 14.08
CA MET A 128 -3.19 -0.04 15.39
C MET A 128 -3.54 1.24 16.18
N PRO A 129 -4.82 1.48 16.53
CA PRO A 129 -5.24 2.74 17.12
C PRO A 129 -4.56 3.08 18.46
N ILE A 130 -4.33 2.07 19.30
CA ILE A 130 -3.70 2.31 20.61
C ILE A 130 -2.30 2.94 20.50
N ILE A 131 -1.52 2.55 19.49
CA ILE A 131 -0.17 3.10 19.28
C ILE A 131 -0.30 4.59 18.91
N ARG A 132 -1.26 4.95 18.05
CA ARG A 132 -1.50 6.34 17.66
C ARG A 132 -1.94 7.23 18.83
N TYR A 133 -2.76 6.71 19.74
CA TYR A 133 -3.31 7.50 20.85
C TYR A 133 -2.38 7.56 22.07
N LYS A 134 -1.77 6.43 22.44
CA LYS A 134 -0.92 6.35 23.64
C LYS A 134 0.56 6.65 23.37
N SER A 135 1.04 6.36 22.16
CA SER A 135 2.45 6.57 21.80
C SER A 135 2.61 7.19 20.41
N PRO A 136 2.22 8.46 20.24
CA PRO A 136 2.32 9.15 18.96
C PRO A 136 3.77 9.27 18.44
N TYR A 137 4.77 9.19 19.33
CA TYR A 137 6.18 9.16 18.95
C TYR A 137 6.53 7.88 18.18
N LEU A 138 6.14 6.71 18.69
CA LEU A 138 6.35 5.43 18.02
C LEU A 138 5.62 5.38 16.67
N HIS A 139 4.39 5.88 16.60
CA HIS A 139 3.64 5.98 15.34
C HIS A 139 4.37 6.82 14.27
N ARG A 140 5.08 7.88 14.68
CA ARG A 140 5.85 8.74 13.76
C ARG A 140 7.12 8.05 13.27
N ILE A 141 7.92 7.49 14.19
CA ILE A 141 9.16 6.78 13.82
C ILE A 141 8.85 5.60 12.91
N ASN A 142 7.89 4.76 13.30
CA ASN A 142 7.46 3.62 12.50
C ASN A 142 6.95 4.09 11.12
N GLY A 143 6.16 5.15 11.08
CA GLY A 143 5.69 5.75 9.83
C GLY A 143 6.81 6.24 8.91
N TYR A 144 7.85 6.90 9.45
CA TYR A 144 8.99 7.35 8.64
C TYR A 144 9.83 6.17 8.13
N LEU A 145 10.07 5.17 8.97
CA LEU A 145 10.76 3.95 8.57
C LEU A 145 10.01 3.24 7.44
N ILE A 146 8.69 3.07 7.58
CA ILE A 146 7.82 2.49 6.55
C ILE A 146 7.91 3.27 5.23
N ILE A 147 7.81 4.61 5.27
CA ILE A 147 7.90 5.43 4.05
C ILE A 147 9.25 5.22 3.37
N LEU A 148 10.35 5.25 4.13
CA LEU A 148 11.69 5.03 3.60
C LEU A 148 11.82 3.64 2.94
N LEU A 149 11.39 2.59 3.64
CA LEU A 149 11.43 1.22 3.13
C LEU A 149 10.63 1.09 1.83
N ILE A 150 9.39 1.59 1.76
CA ILE A 150 8.60 1.46 0.53
C ILE A 150 9.20 2.26 -0.64
N LEU A 151 9.77 3.45 -0.40
CA LEU A 151 10.42 4.22 -1.46
C LEU A 151 11.65 3.50 -2.04
N ILE A 152 12.49 2.92 -1.17
CA ILE A 152 13.64 2.12 -1.59
C ILE A 152 13.18 0.80 -2.26
N GLY A 153 12.16 0.15 -1.70
CA GLY A 153 11.57 -1.07 -2.26
C GLY A 153 10.93 -0.86 -3.63
N ASN A 154 10.35 0.31 -3.88
CA ASN A 154 9.87 0.73 -5.20
C ASN A 154 11.02 0.87 -6.19
N ALA A 155 12.16 1.45 -5.79
CA ALA A 155 13.34 1.49 -6.66
C ALA A 155 13.79 0.07 -7.06
N GLY A 156 13.84 -0.87 -6.10
CA GLY A 156 14.10 -2.28 -6.38
C GLY A 156 13.09 -2.91 -7.35
N ALA A 157 11.80 -2.63 -7.18
CA ALA A 157 10.74 -3.10 -8.09
C ALA A 157 10.92 -2.58 -9.52
N LEU A 158 11.29 -1.30 -9.68
CA LEU A 158 11.53 -0.68 -10.98
C LEU A 158 12.74 -1.30 -11.69
N MET A 159 13.79 -1.68 -10.95
CA MET A 159 14.98 -2.35 -11.49
C MET A 159 14.64 -3.72 -12.10
N ILE A 160 13.70 -4.47 -11.49
CA ILE A 160 13.33 -5.81 -11.92
C ILE A 160 12.12 -5.87 -12.87
N ALA A 161 11.41 -4.75 -13.08
CA ALA A 161 10.14 -4.71 -13.82
C ALA A 161 10.20 -5.37 -15.21
N ARG A 162 11.34 -5.24 -15.91
CA ARG A 162 11.53 -5.83 -17.26
C ARG A 162 11.67 -7.35 -17.26
N ARG A 163 11.84 -7.99 -16.10
CA ARG A 163 12.10 -9.44 -15.97
C ARG A 163 11.15 -10.14 -14.99
N ALA A 164 10.50 -9.40 -14.10
CA ALA A 164 9.50 -9.92 -13.16
C ALA A 164 8.38 -10.66 -13.91
N PHE A 165 8.18 -11.94 -13.58
CA PHE A 165 7.16 -12.81 -14.19
C PHE A 165 7.12 -12.75 -15.72
N GLY A 166 8.29 -12.73 -16.38
CA GLY A 166 8.40 -12.71 -17.85
C GLY A 166 8.48 -11.31 -18.46
N GLY A 167 8.17 -10.26 -17.69
CA GLY A 167 8.51 -8.89 -18.05
C GLY A 167 7.79 -8.34 -19.27
N GLY A 168 6.61 -8.86 -19.60
CA GLY A 168 5.78 -8.32 -20.68
C GLY A 168 5.46 -6.83 -20.46
N VAL A 169 5.13 -6.13 -21.54
CA VAL A 169 4.90 -4.67 -21.48
C VAL A 169 3.71 -4.32 -20.59
N GLU A 170 2.73 -5.20 -20.49
CA GLU A 170 1.60 -5.09 -19.57
C GLU A 170 2.04 -5.19 -18.10
N THR A 171 3.00 -6.08 -17.80
CA THR A 171 3.63 -6.23 -16.48
C THR A 171 4.48 -5.01 -16.13
N GLN A 172 5.29 -4.52 -17.07
CA GLN A 172 6.08 -3.30 -16.86
C GLN A 172 5.18 -2.09 -16.60
N ALA A 173 4.13 -1.91 -17.40
CA ALA A 173 3.21 -0.79 -17.27
C ALA A 173 2.52 -0.75 -15.89
N VAL A 174 2.00 -1.90 -15.42
CA VAL A 174 1.34 -1.93 -14.10
C VAL A 174 2.33 -1.73 -12.96
N VAL A 175 3.57 -2.26 -13.06
CA VAL A 175 4.60 -2.06 -12.04
C VAL A 175 4.99 -0.58 -11.96
N TYR A 176 5.20 0.08 -13.10
CA TYR A 176 5.52 1.51 -13.15
C TYR A 176 4.39 2.35 -12.57
N ILE A 177 3.14 2.09 -12.96
CA ILE A 177 1.99 2.82 -12.43
C ILE A 177 1.81 2.58 -10.94
N LEU A 178 1.92 1.34 -10.47
CA LEU A 178 1.81 1.02 -9.04
C LEU A 178 2.91 1.70 -8.21
N ALA A 179 4.15 1.70 -8.70
CA ALA A 179 5.26 2.40 -8.07
C ALA A 179 5.01 3.92 -8.01
N THR A 180 4.50 4.52 -9.10
CA THR A 180 4.15 5.95 -9.13
C THR A 180 2.99 6.28 -8.18
N MET A 181 1.90 5.50 -8.21
CA MET A 181 0.72 5.72 -7.37
C MET A 181 1.05 5.61 -5.87
N THR A 182 1.82 4.59 -5.48
CA THR A 182 2.26 4.40 -4.09
C THR A 182 3.22 5.49 -3.66
N THR A 183 4.24 5.81 -4.47
CA THR A 183 5.22 6.87 -4.19
C THR A 183 4.54 8.23 -4.01
N THR A 184 3.69 8.62 -4.97
CA THR A 184 2.93 9.87 -4.88
C THR A 184 2.06 9.90 -3.64
N SER A 185 1.35 8.81 -3.32
CA SER A 185 0.51 8.75 -2.13
C SER A 185 1.31 8.89 -0.83
N LEU A 186 2.49 8.27 -0.74
CA LEU A 186 3.36 8.39 0.44
C LEU A 186 3.91 9.81 0.58
N LEU A 187 4.39 10.42 -0.52
CA LEU A 187 4.93 11.79 -0.53
C LEU A 187 3.85 12.81 -0.16
N LEU A 188 2.65 12.70 -0.72
CA LEU A 188 1.54 13.60 -0.41
C LEU A 188 1.02 13.38 1.02
N GLY A 189 0.98 12.13 1.48
CA GLY A 189 0.64 11.84 2.88
C GLY A 189 1.67 12.41 3.86
N TYR A 190 2.96 12.36 3.52
CA TYR A 190 4.04 12.97 4.28
C TYR A 190 3.93 14.51 4.28
N PHE A 191 3.74 15.11 3.12
CA PHE A 191 3.56 16.56 2.97
C PHE A 191 2.41 17.07 3.86
N ASN A 192 1.25 16.41 3.78
CA ASN A 192 0.07 16.83 4.55
C ASN A 192 0.25 16.68 6.06
N ILE A 193 0.94 15.65 6.55
CA ILE A 193 1.18 15.52 8.00
C ILE A 193 2.18 16.56 8.51
N LYS A 194 3.18 16.96 7.71
CA LYS A 194 4.04 18.10 8.03
C LYS A 194 3.25 19.40 8.04
N LYS A 195 2.26 19.52 7.15
CA LYS A 195 1.25 20.57 7.16
C LYS A 195 0.13 20.34 8.19
N LEU A 196 0.27 19.47 9.18
CA LEU A 196 -0.77 19.20 10.19
C LEU A 196 -2.19 18.96 9.63
N GLN A 197 -2.32 18.62 8.34
CA GLN A 197 -3.57 18.28 7.67
C GLN A 197 -3.78 16.77 7.79
N ILE A 198 -4.29 16.37 8.95
CA ILE A 198 -4.41 14.97 9.35
C ILE A 198 -5.42 14.23 8.48
N GLU A 199 -6.50 14.90 8.06
CA GLU A 199 -7.52 14.32 7.19
C GLU A 199 -6.96 13.96 5.81
N GLN A 200 -6.12 14.83 5.23
CA GLN A 200 -5.47 14.54 3.95
C GLN A 200 -4.37 13.50 4.09
N HIS A 201 -3.58 13.58 5.17
CA HIS A 201 -2.64 12.52 5.51
C HIS A 201 -3.32 11.15 5.57
N ARG A 202 -4.47 11.05 6.26
CA ARG A 202 -5.27 9.82 6.33
C ARG A 202 -5.68 9.34 4.94
N LYS A 203 -6.23 10.22 4.11
CA LYS A 203 -6.70 9.87 2.75
C LYS A 203 -5.58 9.29 1.91
N TRP A 204 -4.43 9.96 1.86
CA TRP A 204 -3.27 9.51 1.09
C TRP A 204 -2.64 8.22 1.62
N MET A 205 -2.59 8.02 2.95
CA MET A 205 -2.09 6.77 3.53
C MET A 205 -3.03 5.59 3.25
N ILE A 206 -4.35 5.80 3.24
CA ILE A 206 -5.30 4.75 2.85
C ILE A 206 -5.10 4.35 1.39
N ARG A 207 -4.96 5.32 0.48
CA ARG A 207 -4.64 5.05 -0.94
C ARG A 207 -3.37 4.24 -1.09
N ALA A 208 -2.28 4.69 -0.47
CA ALA A 208 -0.99 4.00 -0.53
C ALA A 208 -1.11 2.52 -0.14
N TRP A 209 -1.79 2.24 0.97
CA TRP A 209 -1.89 0.88 1.50
C TRP A 209 -2.95 0.01 0.81
N ALA A 210 -3.98 0.61 0.22
CA ALA A 210 -4.85 -0.09 -0.72
C ALA A 210 -4.05 -0.53 -1.95
N TYR A 211 -3.28 0.38 -2.56
CA TYR A 211 -2.46 0.04 -3.73
C TYR A 211 -1.40 -1.03 -3.40
N LEU A 212 -0.72 -0.94 -2.26
CA LEU A 212 0.22 -2.00 -1.83
C LEU A 212 -0.47 -3.34 -1.55
N GLY A 213 -1.76 -3.33 -1.17
CA GLY A 213 -2.57 -4.53 -0.98
C GLY A 213 -2.86 -5.33 -2.26
N VAL A 214 -2.65 -4.73 -3.44
CA VAL A 214 -2.81 -5.38 -4.76
C VAL A 214 -2.01 -6.69 -4.83
N ILE A 215 -0.82 -6.74 -4.23
CA ILE A 215 0.06 -7.91 -4.28
C ILE A 215 -0.58 -9.15 -3.65
N ILE A 216 -1.48 -8.99 -2.69
CA ILE A 216 -2.16 -10.11 -2.02
C ILE A 216 -3.29 -10.61 -2.90
N THR A 217 -4.18 -9.71 -3.32
CA THR A 217 -5.34 -10.09 -4.13
C THR A 217 -4.94 -10.63 -5.50
N MET A 218 -3.91 -10.07 -6.12
CA MET A 218 -3.46 -10.51 -7.42
C MET A 218 -2.95 -11.95 -7.40
N ARG A 219 -2.42 -12.46 -6.28
CA ARG A 219 -1.97 -13.87 -6.20
C ARG A 219 -3.15 -14.83 -6.32
N PHE A 220 -4.29 -14.51 -5.73
CA PHE A 220 -5.51 -15.32 -5.92
C PHE A 220 -6.02 -15.24 -7.35
N VAL A 221 -6.07 -14.03 -7.93
CA VAL A 221 -6.50 -13.84 -9.33
C VAL A 221 -5.55 -14.55 -10.30
N MET A 222 -4.24 -14.52 -10.05
CA MET A 222 -3.25 -15.25 -10.84
C MET A 222 -3.47 -16.76 -10.80
N LEU A 223 -3.74 -17.34 -9.64
CA LEU A 223 -4.00 -18.79 -9.52
C LEU A 223 -5.26 -19.18 -10.31
N ILE A 224 -6.32 -18.37 -10.25
CA ILE A 224 -7.54 -18.57 -11.03
C ILE A 224 -7.27 -18.40 -12.53
N ALA A 225 -6.47 -17.39 -12.91
CA ALA A 225 -6.12 -17.17 -14.31
C ALA A 225 -5.31 -18.35 -14.87
N ALA A 226 -4.37 -18.88 -14.09
CA ALA A 226 -3.53 -20.00 -14.49
C ALA A 226 -4.38 -21.28 -14.74
N THR A 227 -5.38 -21.56 -13.91
CA THR A 227 -6.28 -22.71 -14.14
C THR A 227 -7.14 -22.54 -15.39
N ILE A 228 -7.64 -21.32 -15.65
CA ILE A 228 -8.43 -21.02 -16.87
C ILE A 228 -7.55 -21.16 -18.12
N ILE A 229 -6.35 -20.58 -18.09
CA ILE A 229 -5.38 -20.67 -19.20
C ILE A 229 -5.07 -22.13 -19.53
N ASN A 230 -4.84 -22.96 -18.50
CA ASN A 230 -4.60 -24.39 -18.67
C ASN A 230 -5.76 -25.10 -19.36
N GLN A 231 -7.00 -24.84 -18.91
CA GLN A 231 -8.20 -25.47 -19.48
C GLN A 231 -8.45 -25.06 -20.94
N MET A 232 -8.12 -23.82 -21.30
CA MET A 232 -8.28 -23.35 -22.68
C MET A 232 -7.22 -23.95 -23.61
N GLY A 233 -6.00 -24.17 -23.12
CA GLY A 233 -4.92 -24.79 -23.89
C GLY A 233 -4.51 -24.01 -25.15
N SER A 234 -4.96 -22.76 -25.33
CA SER A 234 -4.74 -21.99 -26.55
C SER A 234 -3.76 -20.83 -26.39
N TYR A 235 -3.19 -20.63 -25.18
CA TYR A 235 -2.30 -19.51 -24.90
C TYR A 235 -0.84 -19.89 -25.08
N TRP A 236 -0.09 -18.99 -25.74
CA TRP A 236 1.33 -19.14 -26.04
C TRP A 236 2.06 -17.86 -25.69
N MET A 237 3.32 -17.99 -25.27
CA MET A 237 4.21 -16.87 -24.97
C MET A 237 5.59 -17.14 -25.56
N GLY A 238 6.26 -16.09 -26.05
CA GLY A 238 7.66 -16.17 -26.46
C GLY A 238 8.58 -16.28 -25.24
N VAL A 239 9.47 -17.26 -25.25
CA VAL A 239 10.51 -17.49 -24.24
C VAL A 239 11.86 -17.55 -24.94
N THR A 240 12.89 -16.91 -24.37
CA THR A 240 14.23 -16.94 -24.93
C THR A 240 14.88 -18.32 -24.77
N CYS A 241 15.62 -18.76 -25.77
CA CYS A 241 16.35 -20.03 -25.71
C CYS A 241 17.33 -20.11 -24.53
N GLY A 242 17.94 -19.00 -24.11
CA GLY A 242 18.81 -18.97 -22.93
C GLY A 242 18.08 -19.26 -21.61
N GLU A 243 16.84 -18.78 -21.45
CA GLU A 243 15.99 -19.11 -20.28
C GLU A 243 15.67 -20.60 -20.24
N LEU A 244 15.39 -21.21 -21.40
CA LEU A 244 15.06 -22.63 -21.51
C LEU A 244 16.28 -23.50 -21.26
N GLU A 245 17.41 -23.18 -21.88
CA GLU A 245 18.68 -23.87 -21.68
C GLU A 245 19.06 -23.91 -20.19
N PHE A 246 18.97 -22.77 -19.52
CA PHE A 246 19.29 -22.65 -18.11
C PHE A 246 18.50 -23.64 -17.24
N GLY A 247 17.22 -23.89 -17.55
CA GLY A 247 16.39 -24.84 -16.81
C GLY A 247 16.71 -26.29 -17.06
N PHE A 248 17.33 -26.62 -18.19
CA PHE A 248 17.78 -27.99 -18.49
C PHE A 248 19.10 -28.30 -17.80
N ILE A 249 19.96 -27.30 -17.66
CA ILE A 249 21.35 -27.48 -17.29
C ILE A 249 21.59 -27.28 -15.79
N ASP A 250 20.68 -26.59 -15.07
CA ASP A 250 20.65 -26.34 -13.60
C ASP A 250 21.95 -26.65 -12.83
N GLY A 251 23.03 -25.96 -13.21
CA GLY A 251 24.33 -26.00 -12.53
C GLY A 251 25.22 -27.23 -12.77
N ASN A 252 24.79 -28.23 -13.55
CA ASN A 252 25.63 -29.36 -13.93
C ASN A 252 25.49 -29.63 -15.43
N ASN A 253 26.45 -29.14 -16.22
CA ASN A 253 26.57 -29.39 -17.67
C ASN A 253 26.80 -30.88 -17.96
N THR A 254 25.77 -31.70 -17.74
CA THR A 254 25.80 -33.09 -18.13
C THR A 254 25.52 -33.14 -19.62
N LEU A 255 26.30 -33.97 -20.33
CA LEU A 255 26.07 -34.25 -21.75
C LEU A 255 24.62 -34.70 -22.01
N ALA A 256 24.00 -35.38 -21.03
CA ALA A 256 22.60 -35.79 -21.09
C ALA A 256 21.62 -34.61 -21.12
N ALA A 257 21.80 -33.61 -20.24
CA ALA A 257 20.97 -32.40 -20.21
C ALA A 257 21.08 -31.59 -21.51
N GLU A 258 22.31 -31.40 -21.99
CA GLU A 258 22.56 -30.70 -23.26
C GLU A 258 21.94 -31.45 -24.45
N THR A 259 22.06 -32.77 -24.49
CA THR A 259 21.45 -33.61 -25.54
C THR A 259 19.93 -33.53 -25.50
N ALA A 260 19.33 -33.59 -24.31
CA ALA A 260 17.88 -33.46 -24.13
C ALA A 260 17.36 -32.09 -24.56
N PHE A 261 18.09 -31.01 -24.24
CA PHE A 261 17.75 -29.65 -24.67
C PHE A 261 17.78 -29.53 -26.20
N ARG A 262 18.86 -29.97 -26.84
CA ARG A 262 19.04 -29.94 -28.30
C ARG A 262 17.98 -30.76 -29.04
N ALA A 263 17.60 -31.91 -28.49
CA ALA A 263 16.55 -32.75 -29.06
C ALA A 263 15.16 -32.11 -28.95
N ARG A 264 14.88 -31.38 -27.85
CA ARG A 264 13.58 -30.76 -27.61
C ARG A 264 13.41 -29.42 -28.32
N TYR A 265 14.46 -28.62 -28.38
CA TYR A 265 14.45 -27.27 -28.93
C TYR A 265 15.47 -27.13 -30.06
N PRO A 266 15.32 -27.87 -31.18
CA PRO A 266 16.24 -27.77 -32.31
C PRO A 266 16.26 -26.35 -32.90
N ASP A 267 15.15 -25.61 -32.80
CA ASP A 267 15.07 -24.21 -33.22
C ASP A 267 15.99 -23.26 -32.44
N CYS A 268 16.43 -23.65 -31.24
CA CYS A 268 17.38 -22.87 -30.44
C CYS A 268 18.84 -23.09 -30.85
N ILE A 269 19.11 -24.00 -31.79
CA ILE A 269 20.46 -24.37 -32.19
C ILE A 269 20.74 -23.83 -33.60
N ASP A 270 21.88 -23.17 -33.79
CA ASP A 270 22.32 -22.72 -35.09
C ASP A 270 22.92 -23.88 -35.93
N PRO A 271 23.14 -23.71 -37.24
CA PRO A 271 23.76 -24.75 -38.06
C PRO A 271 25.19 -25.15 -37.65
N LYS A 272 25.85 -24.36 -36.81
CA LYS A 272 27.19 -24.61 -36.26
C LYS A 272 27.15 -25.33 -34.90
N GLY A 273 25.96 -25.62 -34.38
CA GLY A 273 25.75 -26.27 -33.08
C GLY A 273 25.81 -25.32 -31.87
N MET A 274 25.86 -24.01 -32.08
CA MET A 274 25.82 -22.99 -31.02
C MET A 274 24.37 -22.69 -30.61
N ILE A 275 24.18 -22.32 -29.34
CA ILE A 275 22.86 -21.97 -28.81
C ILE A 275 22.57 -20.50 -29.12
N LEU A 276 21.40 -20.25 -29.71
CA LEU A 276 20.90 -18.93 -30.05
C LEU A 276 20.19 -18.32 -28.84
N SER A 277 20.93 -17.95 -27.78
CA SER A 277 20.35 -17.56 -26.49
C SER A 277 19.30 -16.44 -26.56
N ASP A 278 19.46 -15.48 -27.49
CA ASP A 278 18.54 -14.35 -27.69
C ASP A 278 17.31 -14.67 -28.57
N LYS A 279 17.29 -15.84 -29.22
CA LYS A 279 16.15 -16.24 -30.05
C LYS A 279 14.96 -16.59 -29.15
N ASN A 280 13.78 -16.09 -29.50
CA ASN A 280 12.55 -16.45 -28.82
C ASN A 280 11.85 -17.60 -29.54
N ILE A 281 11.34 -18.55 -28.77
CA ILE A 281 10.46 -19.61 -29.25
C ILE A 281 9.13 -19.56 -28.51
N ALA A 282 8.05 -19.98 -29.18
CA ALA A 282 6.73 -20.00 -28.58
C ALA A 282 6.57 -21.24 -27.69
N ILE A 283 6.25 -21.02 -26.42
CA ILE A 283 5.94 -22.07 -25.45
C ILE A 283 4.48 -21.92 -25.01
N GLN A 284 3.77 -23.03 -24.94
CA GLN A 284 2.38 -23.09 -24.51
C GLN A 284 2.28 -22.91 -22.99
N GLY A 285 1.27 -22.18 -22.52
CA GLY A 285 1.00 -22.05 -21.09
C GLY A 285 0.17 -23.21 -20.56
N LEU A 286 0.80 -24.19 -19.90
CA LEU A 286 0.14 -25.34 -19.28
C LEU A 286 0.64 -25.51 -17.84
N THR A 287 -0.23 -25.30 -16.85
CA THR A 287 0.11 -25.43 -15.43
C THR A 287 0.39 -26.86 -14.97
N ASP A 288 -0.17 -27.85 -15.67
CA ASP A 288 0.06 -29.29 -15.45
C ASP A 288 1.11 -29.88 -16.42
N GLY A 289 1.72 -29.02 -17.24
CA GLY A 289 2.75 -29.39 -18.19
C GLY A 289 4.16 -29.44 -17.57
N ARG A 290 5.15 -29.32 -18.44
CA ARG A 290 6.58 -29.25 -18.04
C ARG A 290 6.87 -27.94 -17.33
N VAL A 291 8.03 -27.86 -16.67
CA VAL A 291 8.44 -26.69 -15.87
C VAL A 291 8.39 -25.39 -16.67
N GLU A 292 8.81 -25.41 -17.93
CA GLU A 292 8.76 -24.26 -18.83
C GLU A 292 7.33 -23.86 -19.22
N GLU A 293 6.44 -24.84 -19.45
CA GLU A 293 5.03 -24.63 -19.82
C GLU A 293 4.25 -24.09 -18.61
N ALA A 294 4.49 -24.66 -17.43
CA ALA A 294 3.92 -24.20 -16.17
C ALA A 294 4.37 -22.79 -15.85
N GLY A 295 5.66 -22.49 -16.08
CA GLY A 295 6.21 -21.15 -15.97
C GLY A 295 5.46 -20.15 -16.84
N VAL A 296 5.24 -20.48 -18.12
CA VAL A 296 4.46 -19.63 -19.05
C VAL A 296 3.02 -19.44 -18.58
N GLY A 297 2.36 -20.50 -18.09
CA GLY A 297 1.00 -20.42 -17.53
C GLY A 297 0.87 -19.37 -16.43
N TYR A 298 1.83 -19.32 -15.49
CA TYR A 298 1.85 -18.30 -14.44
C TYR A 298 2.26 -16.91 -14.94
N LYS A 299 3.21 -16.80 -15.87
CA LYS A 299 3.64 -15.52 -16.47
C LYS A 299 2.47 -14.81 -17.16
N LEU A 300 1.71 -15.55 -17.99
CA LEU A 300 0.55 -15.02 -18.73
C LEU A 300 -0.53 -14.41 -17.81
N GLY A 301 -0.72 -14.97 -16.62
CA GLY A 301 -1.70 -14.46 -15.65
C GLY A 301 -1.23 -13.24 -14.85
N PHE A 302 0.08 -12.99 -14.73
CA PHE A 302 0.63 -12.01 -13.79
C PHE A 302 0.17 -10.57 -14.10
N GLY A 303 0.49 -10.08 -15.30
CA GLY A 303 0.22 -8.69 -15.66
C GLY A 303 -1.27 -8.37 -15.68
N MET A 304 -2.10 -9.28 -16.22
CA MET A 304 -3.56 -9.15 -16.22
C MET A 304 -4.11 -9.09 -14.79
N ALA A 305 -3.70 -10.02 -13.91
CA ALA A 305 -4.17 -10.04 -12.52
C ALA A 305 -3.78 -8.77 -11.76
N ALA A 306 -2.55 -8.29 -11.97
CA ALA A 306 -2.07 -7.05 -11.36
C ALA A 306 -2.90 -5.84 -11.82
N TRP A 307 -3.25 -5.72 -13.10
CA TRP A 307 -4.11 -4.65 -13.63
C TRP A 307 -5.52 -4.69 -13.06
N VAL A 308 -6.17 -5.85 -13.10
CA VAL A 308 -7.53 -6.05 -12.56
C VAL A 308 -7.56 -5.69 -11.07
N CYS A 309 -6.60 -6.19 -10.30
CA CYS A 309 -6.52 -5.88 -8.88
C CYS A 309 -6.18 -4.41 -8.62
N LEU A 310 -5.31 -3.77 -9.41
CA LEU A 310 -4.98 -2.36 -9.23
C LEU A 310 -6.24 -1.48 -9.37
N VAL A 311 -7.04 -1.71 -10.41
CA VAL A 311 -8.30 -0.98 -10.62
C VAL A 311 -9.27 -1.24 -9.46
N LEU A 312 -9.42 -2.51 -9.05
CA LEU A 312 -10.28 -2.88 -7.92
C LEU A 312 -9.87 -2.14 -6.64
N HIS A 313 -8.59 -2.16 -6.28
CA HIS A 313 -8.10 -1.49 -5.07
C HIS A 313 -8.20 0.03 -5.16
N ALA A 314 -8.03 0.61 -6.35
CA ALA A 314 -8.23 2.04 -6.56
C ALA A 314 -9.68 2.47 -6.34
N VAL A 315 -10.63 1.73 -6.92
CA VAL A 315 -12.06 1.98 -6.70
C VAL A 315 -12.43 1.77 -5.23
N LEU A 316 -11.99 0.68 -4.61
CA LEU A 316 -12.28 0.38 -3.20
C LEU A 316 -11.74 1.47 -2.26
N ALA A 317 -10.56 2.02 -2.53
CA ALA A 317 -9.99 3.11 -1.75
C ALA A 317 -10.88 4.36 -1.81
N GLU A 318 -11.32 4.77 -3.01
CA GLU A 318 -12.17 5.96 -3.16
C GLU A 318 -13.56 5.75 -2.56
N VAL A 319 -14.17 4.58 -2.76
CA VAL A 319 -15.45 4.22 -2.14
C VAL A 319 -15.33 4.28 -0.61
N TYR A 320 -14.28 3.68 -0.04
CA TYR A 320 -14.06 3.72 1.41
C TYR A 320 -13.88 5.16 1.94
N LEU A 321 -13.15 6.00 1.21
CA LEU A 321 -12.95 7.40 1.59
C LEU A 321 -14.25 8.20 1.51
N ALA A 322 -15.09 7.97 0.49
CA ALA A 322 -16.40 8.59 0.35
C ALA A 322 -17.36 8.18 1.49
N LEU A 323 -17.38 6.88 1.83
CA LEU A 323 -18.20 6.35 2.92
C LEU A 323 -17.71 6.78 4.32
N THR A 324 -16.48 7.27 4.44
CA THR A 324 -15.90 7.76 5.71
C THR A 324 -15.81 9.28 5.80
N SER A 325 -16.74 9.99 5.15
CA SER A 325 -16.82 11.47 5.15
C SER A 325 -16.92 12.08 6.55
N ARG A 326 -17.68 11.47 7.48
CA ARG A 326 -17.77 11.94 8.87
C ARG A 326 -16.41 11.94 9.59
N GLU A 327 -15.60 10.92 9.35
CA GLU A 327 -14.25 10.83 9.93
C GLU A 327 -13.31 11.86 9.28
N THR A 328 -13.46 12.10 7.98
CA THR A 328 -12.74 13.17 7.28
C THR A 328 -13.00 14.52 7.93
N GLU A 329 -14.27 14.86 8.17
CA GLU A 329 -14.66 16.15 8.75
C GLU A 329 -14.23 16.27 10.22
N ARG A 330 -14.35 15.19 11.01
CA ARG A 330 -13.84 15.15 12.38
C ARG A 330 -12.33 15.42 12.42
N LEU A 331 -11.55 14.80 11.53
CA LEU A 331 -10.11 15.02 11.47
C LEU A 331 -9.74 16.41 10.96
N ARG A 332 -10.56 16.99 10.08
CA ARG A 332 -10.36 18.36 9.61
C ARG A 332 -10.50 19.40 10.73
N MET A 333 -11.45 19.19 11.64
CA MET A 333 -11.54 19.99 12.87
C MET A 333 -10.28 19.88 13.75
N VAL A 334 -9.74 18.66 13.89
CA VAL A 334 -8.47 18.45 14.63
C VAL A 334 -7.30 19.14 13.93
N SER A 335 -7.23 19.08 12.59
CA SER A 335 -6.22 19.80 11.81
C SER A 335 -6.31 21.31 12.07
N TYR A 336 -7.52 21.89 12.00
CA TYR A 336 -7.78 23.29 12.30
C TYR A 336 -7.27 23.70 13.70
N GLU A 337 -7.65 22.96 14.74
CA GLU A 337 -7.24 23.24 16.12
C GLU A 337 -5.71 23.23 16.27
N LYS A 338 -5.03 22.23 15.69
CA LYS A 338 -3.58 22.10 15.78
C LYS A 338 -2.84 23.18 15.00
N GLN A 339 -3.35 23.57 13.84
CA GLN A 339 -2.75 24.62 13.03
C GLN A 339 -2.93 25.99 13.67
N LYS A 340 -4.11 26.26 14.24
CA LYS A 340 -4.37 27.46 15.04
C LYS A 340 -3.45 27.54 16.25
N ALA A 341 -3.29 26.43 16.99
CA ALA A 341 -2.37 26.37 18.12
C ALA A 341 -0.89 26.60 17.73
N ARG A 342 -0.53 26.38 16.46
CA ARG A 342 0.81 26.62 15.92
C ARG A 342 0.96 28.01 15.29
N GLY A 343 -0.07 28.86 15.35
CA GLY A 343 -0.04 30.22 14.84
C GLY A 343 -0.05 30.32 13.31
N TRP A 344 -0.61 29.34 12.61
CA TRP A 344 -0.66 29.38 11.14
C TRP A 344 -1.72 30.37 10.64
N ALA A 345 -1.42 31.05 9.53
CA ALA A 345 -2.27 32.11 8.99
C ALA A 345 -3.63 31.58 8.52
N ASN A 346 -3.69 30.38 7.92
CA ASN A 346 -4.93 29.79 7.41
C ASN A 346 -5.22 28.39 8.00
N PRO A 347 -5.61 28.29 9.28
CA PRO A 347 -5.91 27.01 9.91
C PRO A 347 -7.03 26.26 9.17
N GLY A 348 -6.86 24.95 8.99
CA GLY A 348 -7.72 24.09 8.18
C GLY A 348 -7.41 24.08 6.67
N ARG A 349 -6.43 24.88 6.19
CA ARG A 349 -6.18 25.08 4.74
C ARG A 349 -4.71 24.98 4.27
N GLU A 350 -3.77 24.69 5.16
CA GLU A 350 -2.32 24.73 4.85
C GLU A 350 -1.74 23.56 4.01
N GLY A 351 -2.51 22.50 3.74
CA GLY A 351 -2.06 21.35 2.93
C GLY A 351 -2.80 21.24 1.60
N LEU A 352 -2.93 20.02 1.07
CA LEU A 352 -3.66 19.75 -0.17
C LEU A 352 -5.16 19.65 0.10
N THR A 353 -5.81 20.81 0.23
CA THR A 353 -7.26 20.89 0.46
C THR A 353 -7.95 21.52 -0.76
N ALA A 354 -9.13 21.01 -1.12
CA ALA A 354 -9.85 21.44 -2.34
C ALA A 354 -10.20 22.93 -2.31
N ASP A 355 -10.52 23.45 -1.13
CA ASP A 355 -10.81 24.87 -0.88
C ASP A 355 -9.60 25.80 -1.05
N ARG A 356 -8.40 25.27 -1.32
CA ARG A 356 -7.24 26.08 -1.69
C ARG A 356 -7.13 26.31 -3.20
N ILE A 357 -7.74 25.44 -4.01
CA ILE A 357 -7.63 25.47 -5.48
C ILE A 357 -8.90 26.04 -6.11
N ASP A 358 -10.08 25.46 -5.83
CA ASP A 358 -11.34 25.92 -6.44
C ASP A 358 -12.53 26.03 -5.47
N GLY A 359 -12.39 25.55 -4.23
CA GLY A 359 -13.54 25.36 -3.35
C GLY A 359 -13.87 26.55 -2.44
N VAL A 360 -15.12 26.55 -1.93
CA VAL A 360 -15.55 27.43 -0.85
C VAL A 360 -14.63 27.24 0.37
N PRO A 361 -14.09 28.32 0.98
CA PRO A 361 -13.26 28.23 2.16
C PRO A 361 -13.93 27.36 3.23
N TRP A 362 -13.24 26.31 3.66
CA TRP A 362 -13.77 25.49 4.75
C TRP A 362 -13.68 26.29 6.06
N GLY A 363 -14.78 26.30 6.82
CA GLY A 363 -14.85 26.88 8.15
C GLY A 363 -15.23 25.82 9.18
N PRO A 364 -14.74 25.93 10.42
CA PRO A 364 -15.17 25.04 11.49
C PRO A 364 -16.68 25.20 11.70
N ARG A 365 -17.42 24.10 11.73
CA ARG A 365 -18.85 24.14 12.10
C ARG A 365 -18.95 24.67 13.54
N GLN A 366 -19.67 25.77 13.73
CA GLN A 366 -20.01 26.23 15.08
C GLN A 366 -20.87 25.14 15.73
N LYS A 367 -20.57 24.82 17.00
CA LYS A 367 -21.45 23.95 17.78
C LYS A 367 -22.74 24.74 17.99
N GLU A 368 -23.82 24.29 17.34
CA GLU A 368 -25.18 24.60 17.79
C GLU A 368 -25.43 24.01 19.18
#